data_AF-A0A4R1KWN3-F1
#
_entry.id   AF-A0A4R1KWN3-F1
#
_cell.length_a   1.000
_cell.length_b   1.000
_cell.length_c   1.000
_cell.angle_alpha   90.00
_cell.angle_beta   90.00
_cell.angle_gamma   90.00
#
_symmetry.space_group_name_H-M   'P 1'
#
loop_
_entity.id
_entity.type
_entity.pdbx_description
1 polymer ?
#
loop_
_entity_poly.entity_id
_entity_poly.type
_entity_poly.pdbx_seq_one_letter_code
_entity_poly.pdbx_strand_id
1 'polypeptide(L)'
;MLKSKNKAILTFEDAKLYSTKSITGATFLGGPLVAGYLISENFKAFNETNKAKTSLITGIVATIFLFTAILIIPEDIMSKIPNSVIPLFYTGIIWFFVEWTQGDRLNTHKENNNTFYSGWRAAGFGFLSLIIIVVGLFGYFLLELNNPAYRTYDDKIAEFSKNETESLKFYDRIDSKGRLTLLQELDENVIPLWEENISIANEITKIEGLSTDLKSSSESLIKYSELRLEVFQLTRKAIDEDTNKYDYKLYDLNNQIEAVLKDLTEL
;
A
#
# COMPACT_ATOMS: atom_id res chain seq x y z
N MET A 1 27.21 62.98 -10.98
CA MET A 1 27.25 62.08 -12.15
C MET A 1 26.91 60.66 -11.68
N LEU A 2 25.63 60.35 -11.49
CA LEU A 2 25.15 59.04 -11.04
C LEU A 2 24.73 58.25 -12.28
N LYS A 3 25.52 57.24 -12.65
CA LYS A 3 25.14 56.27 -13.69
C LYS A 3 23.98 55.42 -13.17
N SER A 4 22.78 55.76 -13.63
CA SER A 4 21.60 54.88 -13.58
C SER A 4 21.97 53.54 -14.20
N LYS A 5 21.94 52.47 -13.40
CA LYS A 5 22.00 51.09 -13.90
C LYS A 5 20.64 50.80 -14.53
N ASN A 6 20.57 50.88 -15.86
CA ASN A 6 19.49 50.29 -16.62
C ASN A 6 19.42 48.79 -16.28
N LYS A 7 18.36 48.41 -15.56
CA LYS A 7 17.95 47.01 -15.41
C LYS A 7 17.49 46.57 -16.79
N ALA A 8 18.34 45.83 -17.50
CA ALA A 8 17.99 45.25 -18.79
C ALA A 8 16.69 44.47 -18.62
N ILE A 9 15.65 44.91 -19.31
CA ILE A 9 14.41 44.16 -19.44
C ILE A 9 14.79 42.97 -20.32
N LEU A 10 14.93 41.79 -19.71
CA LEU A 10 15.08 40.54 -20.45
C LEU A 10 13.87 40.43 -21.38
N THR A 11 14.08 40.62 -22.67
CA THR A 11 13.08 40.30 -23.69
C THR A 11 12.94 38.77 -23.73
N PHE A 12 11.76 38.29 -24.11
CA PHE A 12 11.41 36.86 -24.18
C PHE A 12 12.45 36.01 -24.95
N GLU A 13 13.21 36.63 -25.86
CA GLU A 13 14.20 35.99 -26.72
C GLU A 13 15.42 35.39 -25.98
N ASP A 14 15.79 35.89 -24.80
CA ASP A 14 16.97 35.42 -24.07
C ASP A 14 16.68 34.36 -22.99
N ALA A 15 15.40 34.10 -22.68
CA ALA A 15 15.03 33.17 -21.62
C ALA A 15 15.11 31.71 -22.08
N LYS A 16 15.90 30.88 -21.38
CA LYS A 16 15.94 29.43 -21.67
C LYS A 16 14.65 28.75 -21.22
N LEU A 17 14.12 27.90 -22.09
CA LEU A 17 12.91 27.12 -21.84
C LEU A 17 13.22 25.62 -21.72
N TYR A 18 12.33 24.88 -21.08
CA TYR A 18 12.30 23.42 -21.18
C TYR A 18 11.43 23.01 -22.36
N SER A 19 11.96 22.17 -23.25
CA SER A 19 11.21 21.64 -24.40
C SER A 19 10.13 20.66 -23.95
N THR A 20 9.09 20.44 -24.77
CA THR A 20 8.07 19.41 -24.50
C THR A 20 8.71 18.06 -24.22
N LYS A 21 9.69 17.64 -25.03
CA LYS A 21 10.40 16.35 -24.86
C LYS A 21 11.14 16.27 -23.53
N SER A 22 11.76 17.36 -23.09
CA SER A 22 12.46 17.41 -21.80
C SER A 22 11.47 17.31 -20.65
N ILE A 23 10.33 17.99 -20.75
CA ILE A 23 9.27 17.96 -19.72
C ILE A 23 8.65 16.56 -19.63
N THR A 24 8.24 15.98 -20.76
CA THR A 24 7.60 14.66 -20.77
C THR A 24 8.56 13.55 -20.37
N GLY A 25 9.82 13.61 -20.81
CA GLY A 25 10.85 12.66 -20.38
C GLY A 25 11.12 12.73 -18.87
N ALA A 26 11.22 13.94 -18.30
CA ALA A 26 11.35 14.11 -16.86
C ALA A 26 10.09 13.66 -16.11
N THR A 27 8.90 13.92 -16.66
CA THR A 27 7.61 13.48 -16.09
C THR A 27 7.53 11.97 -16.05
N PHE A 28 7.87 11.28 -17.14
CA PHE A 28 7.88 9.82 -17.19
C PHE A 28 8.73 9.23 -16.05
N LEU A 29 9.89 9.85 -15.77
CA LEU A 29 10.77 9.45 -14.67
C LEU A 29 10.25 9.85 -13.29
N GLY A 30 9.83 11.11 -13.10
CA GLY A 30 9.62 11.72 -11.78
C GLY A 30 8.17 12.05 -11.41
N GLY A 31 7.22 11.73 -12.28
CA GLY A 31 5.78 11.93 -12.08
C GLY A 31 5.27 13.35 -12.33
N PRO A 32 4.00 13.61 -11.98
CA PRO A 32 3.34 14.92 -12.19
C PRO A 32 3.99 16.10 -11.43
N LEU A 33 4.68 15.84 -10.31
CA LEU A 33 5.33 16.87 -9.50
C LEU A 33 6.42 17.61 -10.29
N VAL A 34 7.34 16.88 -10.93
CA VAL A 34 8.36 17.49 -11.77
C VAL A 34 7.75 18.17 -13.00
N ALA A 35 6.67 17.62 -13.56
CA ALA A 35 5.96 18.24 -14.67
C ALA A 35 5.45 19.63 -14.29
N GLY A 36 4.74 19.74 -13.16
CA GLY A 36 4.23 21.01 -12.64
C GLY A 36 5.35 22.03 -12.40
N TYR A 37 6.49 21.58 -11.88
CA TYR A 37 7.67 22.43 -11.70
C TYR A 37 8.25 22.94 -13.03
N LEU A 38 8.54 22.05 -13.99
CA LEU A 38 9.17 22.45 -15.26
C LEU A 38 8.24 23.32 -16.12
N ILE A 39 6.94 23.01 -16.14
CA ILE A 39 5.91 23.83 -16.80
C ILE A 39 5.82 25.21 -16.14
N SER A 40 5.89 25.26 -14.81
CA SER A 40 5.93 26.52 -14.05
C SER A 40 7.14 27.37 -14.43
N GLU A 41 8.33 26.78 -14.58
CA GLU A 41 9.53 27.51 -15.01
C GLU A 41 9.36 28.13 -16.40
N ASN A 42 8.73 27.42 -17.34
CA ASN A 42 8.39 27.99 -18.65
C ASN A 42 7.40 29.16 -18.53
N PHE A 43 6.32 29.03 -17.73
CA PHE A 43 5.39 30.15 -17.53
C PHE A 43 6.04 31.35 -16.84
N LYS A 44 7.03 31.14 -15.95
CA LYS A 44 7.82 32.25 -15.39
C LYS A 44 8.64 32.95 -16.47
N ALA A 45 9.26 32.20 -17.37
CA ALA A 45 9.97 32.76 -18.52
C ALA A 45 9.02 33.54 -19.47
N PHE A 46 7.74 33.16 -19.52
CA PHE A 46 6.70 33.89 -20.26
C PHE A 46 6.16 35.12 -19.51
N ASN A 47 6.68 35.45 -18.31
CA ASN A 47 6.12 36.45 -17.40
C ASN A 47 4.66 36.17 -16.97
N GLU A 48 4.19 34.93 -17.09
CA GLU A 48 2.85 34.49 -16.70
C GLU A 48 2.87 33.89 -15.28
N THR A 49 3.26 34.69 -14.27
CA THR A 49 3.51 34.22 -12.89
C THR A 49 2.31 33.51 -12.24
N ASN A 50 1.08 33.93 -12.56
CA ASN A 50 -0.12 33.26 -12.04
C ASN A 50 -0.23 31.82 -12.56
N LYS A 51 -0.07 31.62 -13.88
CA LYS A 51 -0.07 30.28 -14.47
C LYS A 51 1.10 29.43 -14.01
N ALA A 52 2.26 30.04 -13.73
CA ALA A 52 3.38 29.34 -13.13
C ALA A 52 3.03 28.76 -11.76
N LYS A 53 2.47 29.58 -10.86
CA LYS A 53 2.00 29.13 -9.53
C LYS A 53 0.94 28.04 -9.66
N THR A 54 -0.05 28.25 -10.51
CA THR A 54 -1.11 27.25 -10.75
C THR A 54 -0.52 25.92 -11.24
N SER A 55 0.41 25.94 -12.18
CA SER A 55 1.03 24.72 -12.72
C SER A 55 1.78 23.92 -11.66
N LEU A 56 2.53 24.61 -10.78
CA LEU A 56 3.25 23.96 -9.68
C LEU A 56 2.27 23.33 -8.67
N ILE A 57 1.24 24.08 -8.25
CA ILE A 57 0.22 23.60 -7.31
C ILE A 57 -0.53 22.41 -7.91
N THR A 58 -0.95 22.50 -9.18
CA THR A 58 -1.62 21.41 -9.87
C THR A 58 -0.72 20.16 -9.94
N GLY A 59 0.58 20.30 -10.20
CA GLY A 59 1.51 19.17 -10.17
C GLY A 59 1.61 18.49 -8.80
N ILE A 60 1.64 19.27 -7.71
CA ILE A 60 1.62 18.75 -6.34
C ILE A 60 0.31 18.02 -6.05
N VAL A 61 -0.83 18.66 -6.32
CA VAL A 61 -2.17 18.09 -6.09
C VAL A 61 -2.38 16.82 -6.93
N ALA A 62 -1.97 16.83 -8.20
CA ALA A 62 -2.06 15.66 -9.07
C ALA A 62 -1.19 14.51 -8.58
N THR A 63 -0.03 14.81 -7.99
CA THR A 63 0.84 13.78 -7.40
C THR A 63 0.19 13.16 -6.17
N ILE A 64 -0.35 13.97 -5.25
CA ILE A 64 -1.06 13.47 -4.07
C ILE A 64 -2.26 12.62 -4.52
N PHE A 65 -3.08 13.14 -5.43
CA PHE A 65 -4.24 12.42 -5.97
C PHE A 65 -3.85 11.10 -6.63
N LEU A 66 -2.78 11.07 -7.43
CA LEU A 66 -2.29 9.86 -8.08
C LEU A 66 -1.93 8.79 -7.05
N PHE A 67 -1.14 9.13 -6.03
CA PHE A 67 -0.73 8.16 -5.01
C PHE A 67 -1.89 7.73 -4.12
N THR A 68 -2.77 8.65 -3.73
CA THR A 68 -3.99 8.29 -2.99
C THR A 68 -4.88 7.35 -3.80
N ALA A 69 -5.05 7.59 -5.10
CA ALA A 69 -5.81 6.69 -5.97
C ALA A 69 -5.16 5.31 -6.07
N ILE A 70 -3.82 5.23 -6.20
CA ILE A 70 -3.08 3.96 -6.21
C ILE A 70 -3.31 3.17 -4.92
N LEU A 71 -3.28 3.84 -3.76
CA LEU A 71 -3.46 3.19 -2.45
C LEU A 71 -4.90 2.70 -2.20
N ILE A 72 -5.90 3.23 -2.90
CA ILE A 72 -7.30 2.82 -2.76
C ILE A 72 -7.63 1.63 -3.67
N ILE A 73 -6.85 1.41 -4.74
CA ILE A 73 -7.12 0.32 -5.68
C ILE A 73 -6.72 -1.02 -5.05
N PRO A 74 -7.64 -2.00 -4.99
CA PRO A 74 -7.35 -3.36 -4.53
C PRO A 74 -6.20 -4.03 -5.29
N GLU A 75 -5.42 -4.86 -4.61
CA GLU A 75 -4.24 -5.52 -5.18
C GLU A 75 -4.57 -6.47 -6.35
N ASP A 76 -5.74 -7.14 -6.31
CA ASP A 76 -6.21 -8.04 -7.37
C ASP A 76 -6.51 -7.30 -8.70
N ILE A 77 -6.80 -6.01 -8.62
CA ILE A 77 -6.96 -5.12 -9.77
C ILE A 77 -5.60 -4.57 -10.18
N MET A 78 -4.81 -4.09 -9.21
CA MET A 78 -3.51 -3.47 -9.48
C MET A 78 -2.54 -4.43 -10.17
N SER A 79 -2.50 -5.69 -9.75
CA SER A 79 -1.64 -6.74 -10.33
C SER A 79 -1.89 -7.00 -11.82
N LYS A 80 -3.06 -6.64 -12.33
CA LYS A 80 -3.42 -6.78 -13.76
C LYS A 80 -2.97 -5.60 -14.60
N ILE A 81 -2.58 -4.48 -13.98
CA ILE A 81 -2.16 -3.26 -14.67
C ILE A 81 -0.64 -3.31 -14.87
N PRO A 82 -0.13 -3.31 -16.12
CA PRO A 82 1.31 -3.25 -16.35
C PRO A 82 1.94 -1.96 -15.79
N ASN A 83 3.10 -2.07 -15.14
CA ASN A 83 3.78 -0.97 -14.45
C ASN A 83 4.06 0.27 -15.33
N SER A 84 4.10 0.12 -16.65
CA SER A 84 4.32 1.23 -17.59
C SER A 84 3.04 2.01 -17.92
N VAL A 85 1.84 1.45 -17.70
CA VAL A 85 0.58 2.07 -18.12
C VAL A 85 0.33 3.37 -17.35
N ILE A 86 0.49 3.37 -16.03
CA ILE A 86 0.28 4.57 -15.20
C ILE A 86 1.26 5.70 -15.61
N PRO A 87 2.59 5.44 -15.72
CA PRO A 87 3.54 6.41 -16.25
C PRO A 87 3.22 6.94 -17.63
N LEU A 88 2.85 6.07 -18.58
CA LEU A 88 2.50 6.49 -19.93
C LEU A 88 1.24 7.35 -19.94
N PHE A 89 0.25 7.01 -19.12
CA PHE A 89 -1.02 7.73 -19.05
C PHE A 89 -0.84 9.17 -18.57
N TYR A 90 -0.24 9.38 -17.38
CA TYR A 90 -0.02 10.75 -16.91
C TYR A 90 0.96 11.51 -17.82
N THR A 91 1.93 10.82 -18.44
CA THR A 91 2.88 11.47 -19.37
C THR A 91 2.17 11.94 -20.63
N GLY A 92 1.21 11.18 -21.15
CA GLY A 92 0.36 11.56 -22.27
C GLY A 92 -0.50 12.78 -21.95
N ILE A 93 -1.09 12.84 -20.75
CA ILE A 93 -1.85 14.01 -20.29
C ILE A 93 -0.95 15.25 -20.22
N ILE A 94 0.24 15.12 -19.66
CA ILE A 94 1.21 16.23 -19.55
C ILE A 94 1.68 16.67 -20.94
N TRP A 95 1.99 15.74 -21.83
CA TRP A 95 2.35 16.06 -23.22
C TRP A 95 1.25 16.89 -23.88
N PHE A 96 0.00 16.43 -23.81
CA PHE A 96 -1.15 17.15 -24.38
C PHE A 96 -1.30 18.54 -23.76
N PHE A 97 -1.20 18.66 -22.43
CA PHE A 97 -1.31 19.93 -21.74
C PHE A 97 -0.21 20.92 -22.13
N VAL A 98 1.04 20.45 -22.26
CA VAL A 98 2.17 21.30 -22.66
C VAL A 98 2.01 21.78 -24.11
N GLU A 99 1.66 20.89 -25.03
CA GLU A 99 1.42 21.29 -26.43
C GLU A 99 0.25 22.27 -26.53
N TRP A 100 -0.84 22.01 -25.82
CA TRP A 100 -2.02 22.89 -25.83
C TRP A 100 -1.74 24.28 -25.25
N THR A 101 -0.91 24.40 -24.21
CA THR A 101 -0.72 25.67 -23.48
C THR A 101 0.56 26.42 -23.83
N GLN A 102 1.61 25.72 -24.25
CA GLN A 102 2.95 26.27 -24.50
C GLN A 102 3.50 25.93 -25.89
N GLY A 103 2.87 25.03 -26.65
CA GLY A 103 3.39 24.48 -27.91
C GLY A 103 3.79 25.53 -28.93
N ASP A 104 2.90 26.48 -29.25
CA ASP A 104 3.18 27.55 -30.22
C ASP A 104 4.44 28.36 -29.84
N ARG A 105 4.56 28.73 -28.57
CA ARG A 105 5.70 29.52 -28.07
C ARG A 105 6.99 28.71 -28.08
N LEU A 106 6.92 27.42 -27.75
CA LEU A 106 8.06 26.51 -27.81
C LEU A 106 8.52 26.29 -29.26
N ASN A 107 7.58 26.22 -30.21
CA ASN A 107 7.89 26.11 -31.64
C ASN A 107 8.55 27.39 -32.17
N THR A 108 7.99 28.57 -31.87
CA THR A 108 8.63 29.85 -32.23
C THR A 108 10.02 29.99 -31.61
N HIS A 109 10.20 29.60 -30.35
CA HIS A 109 11.51 29.60 -29.69
C HIS A 109 12.52 28.71 -30.42
N LYS A 110 12.07 27.55 -30.91
CA LYS A 110 12.89 26.62 -31.68
C LYS A 110 13.21 27.16 -33.09
N GLU A 111 12.24 27.74 -33.79
CA GLU A 111 12.41 28.33 -35.12
C GLU A 111 13.38 29.51 -35.12
N ASN A 112 13.37 30.30 -34.05
CA ASN A 112 14.32 31.40 -33.85
C ASN A 112 15.73 30.92 -33.44
N ASN A 113 15.97 29.61 -33.39
CA ASN A 113 17.23 28.99 -32.92
C ASN A 113 17.63 29.38 -31.48
N ASN A 114 16.66 29.73 -30.64
CA ASN A 114 16.93 30.01 -29.24
C ASN A 114 17.28 28.73 -28.48
N THR A 115 18.06 28.88 -27.41
CA THR A 115 18.55 27.74 -26.65
C THR A 115 17.52 27.19 -25.66
N PHE A 116 17.38 25.87 -25.62
CA PHE A 116 16.65 25.16 -24.57
C PHE A 116 17.58 24.72 -23.45
N TYR A 117 17.02 24.49 -22.26
CA TYR A 117 17.71 23.71 -21.23
C TYR A 117 17.96 22.27 -21.71
N SER A 118 19.06 21.68 -21.24
CA SER A 118 19.40 20.29 -21.58
C SER A 118 18.38 19.31 -20.99
N GLY A 119 18.15 18.20 -21.71
CA GLY A 119 17.32 17.09 -21.21
C GLY A 119 17.85 16.51 -19.89
N TRP A 120 19.17 16.45 -19.70
CA TRP A 120 19.80 16.00 -18.45
C TRP A 120 19.45 16.86 -17.25
N ARG A 121 19.30 18.18 -17.44
CA ARG A 121 18.84 19.07 -16.37
C ARG A 121 17.41 18.72 -15.97
N ALA A 122 16.52 18.51 -16.94
CA ALA A 122 15.15 18.09 -16.68
C ALA A 122 15.09 16.72 -15.99
N ALA A 123 15.87 15.75 -16.46
CA ALA A 123 15.99 14.43 -15.84
C ALA A 123 16.49 14.51 -14.39
N GLY A 124 17.45 15.39 -14.10
CA GLY A 124 17.91 15.65 -12.73
C GLY A 124 16.81 16.13 -11.79
N PHE A 125 15.91 17.01 -12.27
CA PHE A 125 14.71 17.39 -11.51
C PHE A 125 13.70 16.25 -11.40
N GLY A 126 13.60 15.38 -12.42
CA GLY A 126 12.77 14.17 -12.34
C GLY A 126 13.26 13.23 -11.26
N PHE A 127 14.57 13.01 -11.17
CA PHE A 127 15.18 12.22 -10.11
C PHE A 127 15.02 12.86 -8.73
N LEU A 128 15.16 14.18 -8.62
CA LEU A 128 14.90 14.89 -7.36
C LEU A 128 13.45 14.72 -6.90
N SER A 129 12.50 14.77 -7.82
CA SER A 129 11.08 14.51 -7.55
C SER A 129 10.87 13.09 -7.00
N LEU A 130 11.53 12.08 -7.59
CA LEU A 130 11.51 10.71 -7.06
C LEU A 130 12.03 10.64 -5.62
N ILE A 131 13.15 11.30 -5.32
CA ILE A 131 13.69 11.32 -3.95
C ILE A 131 12.67 11.92 -2.98
N ILE A 132 12.03 13.03 -3.34
CA ILE A 132 11.01 13.68 -2.49
C ILE A 132 9.85 12.70 -2.20
N ILE A 133 9.39 11.98 -3.22
CA ILE A 133 8.33 10.97 -3.08
C ILE A 133 8.79 9.82 -2.16
N VAL A 134 9.98 9.26 -2.40
CA VAL A 134 10.53 8.16 -1.59
C VAL A 134 10.70 8.57 -0.13
N VAL A 135 11.22 9.77 0.13
CA VAL A 135 11.36 10.31 1.50
C VAL A 135 9.99 10.49 2.15
N GLY A 136 8.98 10.96 1.42
CA GLY A 136 7.61 11.09 1.92
C GLY A 136 7.00 9.74 2.30
N LEU A 137 7.10 8.74 1.42
CA LEU A 137 6.61 7.38 1.66
C LEU A 137 7.36 6.70 2.82
N PHE A 138 8.68 6.86 2.89
CA PHE A 138 9.48 6.32 3.99
C PHE A 138 9.15 6.98 5.32
N GLY A 139 8.89 8.31 5.33
CA GLY A 139 8.44 9.03 6.50
C GLY A 139 7.09 8.51 7.02
N TYR A 140 6.14 8.25 6.13
CA TYR A 140 4.87 7.60 6.47
C TYR A 140 5.10 6.21 7.10
N PHE A 141 5.92 5.37 6.46
CA PHE A 141 6.21 4.02 6.95
C PHE A 141 6.88 4.01 8.33
N LEU A 142 7.80 4.94 8.60
CA LEU A 142 8.42 5.07 9.92
C LEU A 142 7.43 5.49 11.01
N LEU A 143 6.40 6.28 10.68
CA LEU A 143 5.34 6.61 11.63
C LEU A 143 4.50 5.38 11.95
N GLU A 144 4.18 4.58 10.92
CA GLU A 144 3.43 3.32 11.08
C GLU A 144 4.19 2.30 11.95
N LEU A 145 5.50 2.12 11.73
CA LEU A 145 6.31 1.19 12.54
C LEU A 145 6.41 1.56 14.02
N ASN A 146 6.26 2.84 14.36
CA ASN A 146 6.28 3.30 15.75
C ASN A 146 4.90 3.26 16.41
N ASN A 147 3.87 2.78 15.70
CA ASN A 147 2.53 2.68 16.22
C ASN A 147 2.46 1.54 17.26
N PRO A 148 2.11 1.84 18.54
CA PRO A 148 2.07 0.84 19.60
C PRO A 148 1.06 -0.29 19.32
N ALA A 149 0.08 -0.05 18.45
CA ALA A 149 -0.89 -1.06 18.01
C ALA A 149 -0.23 -2.33 17.46
N TYR A 150 0.87 -2.19 16.69
CA TYR A 150 1.57 -3.35 16.11
C TYR A 150 2.27 -4.20 17.17
N ARG A 151 2.81 -3.58 18.23
CA ARG A 151 3.37 -4.33 19.35
C ARG A 151 2.28 -5.15 20.06
N THR A 152 1.14 -4.52 20.33
CA THR A 152 -0.01 -5.23 20.95
C THR A 152 -0.53 -6.35 20.05
N TYR A 153 -0.55 -6.14 18.73
CA TYR A 153 -0.87 -7.19 17.76
C TYR A 153 0.11 -8.37 17.85
N ASP A 154 1.42 -8.10 17.79
CA ASP A 154 2.46 -9.13 17.84
C ASP A 154 2.38 -9.96 19.13
N ASP A 155 2.22 -9.30 20.27
CA ASP A 155 2.08 -9.97 21.58
C ASP A 155 0.86 -10.92 21.60
N LYS A 156 -0.27 -10.47 21.05
CA LYS A 156 -1.50 -11.26 20.95
C LYS A 156 -1.40 -12.43 19.99
N ILE A 157 -0.76 -12.24 18.84
CA ILE A 157 -0.52 -13.33 17.89
C ILE A 157 0.43 -14.38 18.46
N ALA A 158 1.44 -13.96 19.23
CA ALA A 158 2.34 -14.89 19.92
C ALA A 158 1.58 -15.75 20.95
N GLU A 159 0.67 -15.15 21.72
CA GLU A 159 -0.21 -15.87 22.64
C GLU A 159 -1.16 -16.82 21.90
N PHE A 160 -1.80 -16.34 20.83
CA PHE A 160 -2.66 -17.16 19.97
C PHE A 160 -1.94 -18.41 19.44
N SER A 161 -0.73 -18.21 18.90
CA SER A 161 0.08 -19.28 18.31
C SER A 161 0.54 -20.30 19.36
N LYS A 162 0.86 -19.83 20.57
CA LYS A 162 1.18 -20.71 21.70
C LYS A 162 -0.02 -21.58 22.07
N ASN A 163 -1.20 -20.99 22.21
CA ASN A 163 -2.43 -21.69 22.55
C ASN A 163 -2.81 -22.73 21.49
N GLU A 164 -2.70 -22.38 20.21
CA GLU A 164 -2.89 -23.31 19.10
C GLU A 164 -1.90 -24.48 19.19
N THR A 165 -0.61 -24.18 19.35
CA THR A 165 0.45 -25.20 19.42
C THR A 165 0.21 -26.16 20.58
N GLU A 166 -0.12 -25.67 21.77
CA GLU A 166 -0.41 -26.54 22.92
C GLU A 166 -1.68 -27.38 22.71
N SER A 167 -2.73 -26.79 22.11
CA SER A 167 -3.99 -27.48 21.83
C SER A 167 -3.82 -28.62 20.83
N LEU A 168 -3.04 -28.41 19.77
CA LEU A 168 -2.85 -29.40 18.70
C LEU A 168 -2.01 -30.60 19.14
N LYS A 169 -1.20 -30.49 20.20
CA LYS A 169 -0.49 -31.64 20.82
C LYS A 169 -1.45 -32.70 21.38
N PHE A 170 -2.75 -32.42 21.46
CA PHE A 170 -3.77 -33.42 21.78
C PHE A 170 -3.71 -34.61 20.79
N TYR A 171 -3.54 -34.33 19.50
CA TYR A 171 -3.52 -35.36 18.46
C TYR A 171 -2.36 -36.35 18.63
N ASP A 172 -1.19 -35.88 19.10
CA ASP A 172 -0.03 -36.73 19.35
C ASP A 172 -0.26 -37.76 20.48
N ARG A 173 -1.28 -37.53 21.32
CA ARG A 173 -1.50 -38.30 22.55
C ARG A 173 -2.75 -39.17 22.49
N ILE A 174 -3.57 -39.02 21.45
CA ILE A 174 -4.91 -39.63 21.35
C ILE A 174 -4.85 -41.16 21.46
N ASP A 175 -3.82 -41.80 20.88
CA ASP A 175 -3.65 -43.26 20.90
C ASP A 175 -2.97 -43.79 22.18
N SER A 176 -2.42 -42.90 23.01
CA SER A 176 -1.55 -43.26 24.14
C SER A 176 -2.21 -43.09 25.51
N LYS A 177 -3.29 -42.30 25.60
CA LYS A 177 -3.97 -41.96 26.85
C LYS A 177 -5.31 -42.68 26.98
N GLY A 178 -5.71 -42.96 28.22
CA GLY A 178 -7.04 -43.52 28.51
C GLY A 178 -8.16 -42.50 28.31
N ARG A 179 -9.38 -42.99 28.01
CA ARG A 179 -10.58 -42.17 27.76
C ARG A 179 -10.80 -41.02 28.75
N LEU A 180 -10.73 -41.29 30.06
CA LEU A 180 -10.95 -40.27 31.09
C LEU A 180 -9.90 -39.15 31.04
N THR A 181 -8.64 -39.51 30.80
CA THR A 181 -7.55 -38.53 30.68
C THR A 181 -7.70 -37.67 29.44
N LEU A 182 -8.17 -38.25 28.31
CA LEU A 182 -8.46 -37.50 27.09
C LEU A 182 -9.61 -36.52 27.30
N LEU A 183 -10.71 -36.95 27.93
CA LEU A 183 -11.83 -36.07 28.24
C LEU A 183 -11.43 -34.92 29.17
N GLN A 184 -10.64 -35.23 30.21
CA GLN A 184 -10.12 -34.19 31.11
C GLN A 184 -9.20 -33.20 30.38
N GLU A 185 -8.30 -33.66 29.51
CA GLU A 185 -7.43 -32.79 28.74
C GLU A 185 -8.21 -31.88 27.78
N LEU A 186 -9.28 -32.41 27.15
CA LEU A 186 -10.18 -31.62 26.31
C LEU A 186 -10.91 -30.54 27.12
N ASP A 187 -11.45 -30.90 28.28
CA ASP A 187 -12.28 -30.02 29.10
C ASP A 187 -11.47 -28.95 29.84
N GLU A 188 -10.28 -29.30 30.34
CA GLU A 188 -9.47 -28.40 31.18
C GLU A 188 -8.44 -27.59 30.39
N ASN A 189 -8.05 -28.03 29.19
CA ASN A 189 -6.98 -27.38 28.43
C ASN A 189 -7.40 -27.04 27.00
N VAL A 190 -7.70 -28.05 26.16
CA VAL A 190 -7.81 -27.84 24.71
C VAL A 190 -8.97 -26.92 24.34
N ILE A 191 -10.18 -27.19 24.84
CA ILE A 191 -11.36 -26.38 24.54
C ILE A 191 -11.21 -24.94 25.07
N PRO A 192 -10.80 -24.72 26.35
CA PRO A 192 -10.56 -23.37 26.86
C PRO A 192 -9.53 -22.56 26.06
N LEU A 193 -8.45 -23.18 25.58
CA LEU A 193 -7.43 -22.48 24.78
C LEU A 193 -7.97 -21.99 23.44
N TRP A 194 -8.89 -22.74 22.81
CA TRP A 194 -9.56 -22.27 21.59
C TRP A 194 -10.57 -21.17 21.84
N GLU A 195 -11.30 -21.22 22.96
CA GLU A 195 -12.20 -20.12 23.39
C GLU A 195 -11.39 -18.83 23.65
N GLU A 196 -10.23 -18.95 24.30
CA GLU A 196 -9.30 -17.85 24.49
C GLU A 196 -8.78 -17.29 23.15
N ASN A 197 -8.41 -18.16 22.20
CA ASN A 197 -7.96 -17.72 20.87
C ASN A 197 -9.04 -16.96 20.09
N ILE A 198 -10.31 -17.36 20.20
CA ILE A 198 -11.44 -16.59 19.66
C ILE A 198 -11.50 -15.20 20.31
N SER A 199 -11.33 -15.12 21.63
CA SER A 199 -11.30 -13.83 22.35
C SER A 199 -10.13 -12.95 21.90
N ILE A 200 -8.92 -13.52 21.81
CA ILE A 200 -7.72 -12.82 21.35
C ILE A 200 -7.95 -12.25 19.95
N ALA A 201 -8.42 -13.06 19.00
CA ALA A 201 -8.65 -12.62 17.63
C ALA A 201 -9.74 -11.52 17.57
N ASN A 202 -10.79 -11.62 18.37
CA ASN A 202 -11.81 -10.58 18.53
C ASN A 202 -11.29 -9.28 19.17
N GLU A 203 -10.28 -9.35 20.03
CA GLU A 203 -9.63 -8.16 20.58
C GLU A 203 -8.74 -7.49 19.55
N ILE A 204 -8.06 -8.26 18.69
CA ILE A 204 -7.23 -7.72 17.62
C ILE A 204 -8.04 -6.87 16.63
N THR A 205 -9.23 -7.33 16.22
CA THR A 205 -10.09 -6.57 15.29
C THR A 205 -10.48 -5.19 15.83
N LYS A 206 -10.47 -5.02 17.16
CA LYS A 206 -10.80 -3.79 17.87
C LYS A 206 -9.61 -2.86 18.12
N ILE A 207 -8.38 -3.28 17.81
CA ILE A 207 -7.19 -2.43 18.00
C ILE A 207 -7.28 -1.21 17.07
N GLU A 208 -7.25 -0.02 17.67
CA GLU A 208 -7.17 1.24 16.93
C GLU A 208 -5.78 1.42 16.33
N GLY A 209 -5.71 1.95 15.10
CA GLY A 209 -4.45 2.17 14.40
C GLY A 209 -3.83 0.91 13.77
N LEU A 210 -4.48 -0.25 13.83
CA LEU A 210 -4.07 -1.42 13.05
C LEU A 210 -4.51 -1.28 11.59
N SER A 211 -3.69 -1.73 10.64
CA SER A 211 -4.05 -1.73 9.22
C SER A 211 -5.30 -2.57 8.94
N THR A 212 -6.02 -2.24 7.87
CA THR A 212 -7.22 -2.97 7.43
C THR A 212 -6.92 -4.44 7.14
N ASP A 213 -5.74 -4.72 6.58
CA ASP A 213 -5.34 -6.07 6.18
C ASP A 213 -5.16 -6.95 7.42
N LEU A 214 -4.49 -6.46 8.46
CA LEU A 214 -4.31 -7.20 9.72
C LEU A 214 -5.64 -7.42 10.45
N LYS A 215 -6.58 -6.46 10.36
CA LYS A 215 -7.95 -6.66 10.88
C LYS A 215 -8.68 -7.74 10.11
N SER A 216 -8.61 -7.73 8.77
CA SER A 216 -9.19 -8.76 7.91
C SER A 216 -8.59 -10.14 8.19
N SER A 217 -7.26 -10.24 8.35
CA SER A 217 -6.60 -11.49 8.72
C SER A 217 -7.07 -12.01 10.08
N SER A 218 -7.33 -11.11 11.03
CA SER A 218 -7.86 -11.47 12.35
C SER A 218 -9.28 -12.02 12.30
N GLU A 219 -10.12 -11.52 11.38
CA GLU A 219 -11.45 -12.09 11.13
C GLU A 219 -11.36 -13.54 10.61
N SER A 220 -10.41 -13.83 9.73
CA SER A 220 -10.12 -15.18 9.28
C SER A 220 -9.62 -16.09 10.42
N LEU A 221 -8.81 -15.56 11.36
CA LEU A 221 -8.37 -16.29 12.56
C LEU A 221 -9.52 -16.63 13.52
N ILE A 222 -10.53 -15.75 13.63
CA ILE A 222 -11.77 -16.04 14.39
C ILE A 222 -12.45 -17.26 13.79
N LYS A 223 -12.72 -17.23 12.47
CA LYS A 223 -13.39 -18.34 11.77
C LYS A 223 -12.62 -19.65 11.89
N TYR A 224 -11.30 -19.60 11.73
CA TYR A 224 -10.42 -20.76 11.93
C TYR A 224 -10.57 -21.35 13.34
N SER A 225 -10.56 -20.49 14.36
CA SER A 225 -10.63 -20.90 15.76
C SER A 225 -12.01 -21.44 16.15
N GLU A 226 -13.09 -20.87 15.61
CA GLU A 226 -14.46 -21.39 15.77
C GLU A 226 -14.61 -22.81 15.20
N LEU A 227 -14.08 -23.05 14.00
CA LEU A 227 -14.09 -24.38 13.38
C LEU A 227 -13.28 -25.39 14.21
N ARG A 228 -12.09 -24.99 14.70
CA ARG A 228 -11.26 -25.81 15.58
C ARG A 228 -11.94 -26.14 16.90
N LEU A 229 -12.58 -25.15 17.52
CA LEU A 229 -13.37 -25.35 18.73
C LEU A 229 -14.49 -26.37 18.49
N GLU A 230 -15.22 -26.27 17.39
CA GLU A 230 -16.27 -27.23 17.05
C GLU A 230 -15.71 -28.65 16.85
N VAL A 231 -14.57 -28.79 16.18
CA VAL A 231 -13.88 -30.09 16.02
C VAL A 231 -13.55 -30.71 17.38
N PHE A 232 -12.97 -29.95 18.31
CA PHE A 232 -12.61 -30.49 19.63
C PHE A 232 -13.82 -30.78 20.50
N GLN A 233 -14.87 -29.95 20.46
CA GLN A 233 -16.14 -30.23 21.15
C GLN A 233 -16.82 -31.50 20.61
N LEU A 234 -16.76 -31.73 19.30
CA LEU A 234 -17.34 -32.90 18.66
C LEU A 234 -16.50 -34.17 18.93
N THR A 235 -15.18 -34.04 18.94
CA THR A 235 -14.23 -35.10 19.34
C THR A 235 -14.48 -35.52 20.79
N ARG A 236 -14.65 -34.54 21.70
CA ARG A 236 -15.03 -34.81 23.09
C ARG A 236 -16.32 -35.64 23.18
N LYS A 237 -17.37 -35.27 22.44
CA LYS A 237 -18.64 -36.02 22.38
C LYS A 237 -18.44 -37.43 21.83
N ALA A 238 -17.64 -37.59 20.78
CA ALA A 238 -17.35 -38.90 20.19
C ALA A 238 -16.66 -39.85 21.19
N ILE A 239 -15.70 -39.33 21.97
CA ILE A 239 -14.97 -40.07 23.00
C ILE A 239 -15.88 -40.42 24.19
N ASP A 240 -16.72 -39.48 24.62
CA ASP A 240 -17.65 -39.67 25.75
C ASP A 240 -18.73 -40.71 25.43
N GLU A 241 -19.29 -40.64 24.22
CA GLU A 241 -20.34 -41.53 23.74
C GLU A 241 -19.80 -42.85 23.13
N ASP A 242 -18.48 -43.00 22.99
CA ASP A 242 -17.81 -44.15 22.35
C ASP A 242 -18.42 -44.49 20.98
N THR A 243 -18.47 -43.48 20.08
CA THR A 243 -19.19 -43.57 18.80
C THR A 243 -18.42 -42.93 17.65
N ASN A 244 -18.62 -43.48 16.45
CA ASN A 244 -18.10 -42.95 15.18
C ASN A 244 -19.14 -42.16 14.37
N LYS A 245 -20.33 -41.89 14.94
CA LYS A 245 -21.41 -41.20 14.21
C LYS A 245 -21.06 -39.77 13.79
N TYR A 246 -19.98 -39.21 14.34
CA TYR A 246 -19.53 -37.85 14.10
C TYR A 246 -18.42 -37.76 13.04
N ASP A 247 -17.87 -38.88 12.56
CA ASP A 247 -16.71 -38.92 11.65
C ASP A 247 -16.93 -38.10 10.37
N TYR A 248 -18.12 -38.22 9.76
CA TYR A 248 -18.46 -37.45 8.57
C TYR A 248 -18.44 -35.94 8.83
N LYS A 249 -18.97 -35.51 9.99
CA LYS A 249 -19.01 -34.10 10.36
C LYS A 249 -17.61 -33.59 10.71
N LEU A 250 -16.78 -34.39 11.38
CA LEU A 250 -15.38 -34.06 11.65
C LEU A 250 -14.59 -33.90 10.34
N TYR A 251 -14.80 -34.78 9.36
CA TYR A 251 -14.18 -34.68 8.04
C TYR A 251 -14.58 -33.38 7.33
N ASP A 252 -15.87 -33.03 7.33
CA ASP A 252 -16.37 -31.78 6.74
C ASP A 252 -15.76 -30.53 7.41
N LEU A 253 -15.75 -30.49 8.75
CA LEU A 253 -15.14 -29.40 9.50
C LEU A 253 -13.64 -29.24 9.19
N ASN A 254 -12.90 -30.34 9.07
CA ASN A 254 -11.48 -30.29 8.71
C ASN A 254 -11.26 -29.75 7.28
N ASN A 255 -12.11 -30.11 6.32
CA ASN A 255 -12.05 -29.52 4.98
C ASN A 255 -12.33 -28.00 5.00
N GLN A 256 -13.29 -27.56 5.83
CA GLN A 256 -13.55 -26.13 6.02
C GLN A 256 -12.35 -25.41 6.65
N ILE A 257 -11.66 -26.05 7.60
CA ILE A 257 -10.42 -25.53 8.19
C ILE A 257 -9.34 -25.39 7.11
N GLU A 258 -9.12 -26.41 6.28
CA GLU A 258 -8.13 -26.36 5.20
C GLU A 258 -8.41 -25.23 4.21
N ALA A 259 -9.69 -24.99 3.88
CA ALA A 259 -10.09 -23.87 3.04
C ALA A 259 -9.74 -22.51 3.66
N VAL A 260 -10.04 -22.32 4.95
CA VAL A 260 -9.70 -21.07 5.66
C VAL A 260 -8.18 -20.88 5.77
N LEU A 261 -7.41 -21.95 6.03
CA LEU A 261 -5.95 -21.88 6.11
C LEU A 261 -5.31 -21.55 4.76
N LYS A 262 -5.87 -22.04 3.66
CA LYS A 262 -5.45 -21.68 2.32
C LYS A 262 -5.63 -20.18 2.07
N ASP A 263 -6.79 -19.63 2.42
CA ASP A 263 -7.05 -18.20 2.29
C ASP A 263 -6.10 -17.36 3.17
N LEU A 264 -5.76 -17.84 4.38
CA LEU A 264 -4.80 -17.19 5.29
C LEU A 264 -3.35 -17.23 4.81
N THR A 265 -2.97 -18.19 3.96
CA THR A 265 -1.59 -18.36 3.45
C THR A 265 -1.38 -17.74 2.07
N GLU A 266 -2.47 -17.39 1.37
CA GLU A 266 -2.47 -16.67 0.10
C GLU A 266 -2.66 -15.13 0.26
N LEU A 267 -2.85 -14.65 1.49
CA LEU A 267 -2.80 -13.23 1.92
C LEU A 267 -1.35 -12.77 2.17
#